data_AF-A0A3M1IDH7-F1
#
_entry.id   AF-A0A3M1IDH7-F1
#
_cell.length_a   1.000
_cell.length_b   1.000
_cell.length_c   1.000
_cell.angle_alpha   90.00
_cell.angle_beta   90.00
_cell.angle_gamma   90.00
#
_symmetry.space_group_name_H-M   'P 1'
#
loop_
_entity.id
_entity.type
_entity.pdbx_description
1 polymer ?
#
loop_
_entity_poly.entity_id
_entity_poly.type
_entity_poly.pdbx_seq_one_letter_code
_entity_poly.pdbx_strand_id
1 'polypeptide(L)'
;DLPPAARIRRFLLLHKELDADDAELTRTRKVRRRLISQRYQDLINALYSQNDHVDVETTITYQDGRTATIQTRLRIETLNDTGE
;
A
#
# COMPACT_ATOMS: atom_id res chain seq x y z
N ASP A 1 4.09 -26.57 2.33
CA ASP A 1 4.37 -25.40 1.47
C ASP A 1 3.12 -24.75 0.92
N LEU A 2 3.18 -23.43 0.71
CA LEU A 2 2.11 -22.67 0.06
C LEU A 2 2.08 -22.98 -1.44
N PRO A 3 0.88 -23.14 -2.05
CA PRO A 3 0.74 -23.26 -3.50
C PRO A 3 1.42 -22.07 -4.22
N PRO A 4 2.04 -22.25 -5.39
CA PRO A 4 2.72 -21.16 -6.12
C PRO A 4 1.83 -19.92 -6.33
N ALA A 5 0.54 -20.12 -6.61
CA ALA A 5 -0.42 -19.03 -6.79
C ALA A 5 -0.72 -18.22 -5.51
N ALA A 6 -0.44 -18.77 -4.33
CA ALA A 6 -0.64 -18.12 -3.04
C ALA A 6 0.66 -17.48 -2.48
N ARG A 7 1.81 -17.66 -3.16
CA ARG A 7 3.08 -17.05 -2.75
C ARG A 7 3.09 -15.57 -3.12
N ILE A 8 3.56 -14.73 -2.20
CA ILE A 8 3.78 -13.30 -2.47
C ILE A 8 4.93 -13.18 -3.45
N ARG A 9 4.71 -12.56 -4.60
CA ARG A 9 5.77 -12.27 -5.59
C ARG A 9 6.40 -10.90 -5.39
N ARG A 10 5.57 -9.91 -5.02
CA ARG A 10 5.97 -8.51 -4.92
C ARG A 10 5.20 -7.84 -3.79
N PHE A 11 5.87 -6.97 -3.06
CA PHE A 11 5.27 -6.16 -2.01
C PHE A 11 5.97 -4.81 -1.89
N LEU A 12 5.32 -3.88 -1.20
CA LEU A 12 5.91 -2.63 -0.76
C LEU A 12 5.43 -2.34 0.66
N LEU A 13 6.17 -1.50 1.37
CA LEU A 13 5.77 -1.01 2.68
C LEU A 13 5.13 0.37 2.53
N LEU A 14 3.93 0.52 3.08
CA LEU A 14 3.25 1.82 3.09
C LEU A 14 4.00 2.79 4.02
N HIS A 15 4.00 4.08 3.66
CA HIS A 15 4.59 5.14 4.50
C HIS A 15 3.75 5.48 5.73
N LYS A 16 2.53 4.94 5.83
CA LYS A 16 1.63 5.06 6.98
C LYS A 16 0.90 3.75 7.24
N GLU A 17 0.41 3.58 8.45
CA GLU A 17 -0.52 2.50 8.78
C GLU A 17 -1.92 2.75 8.17
N LEU A 18 -2.66 1.67 7.97
CA LEU A 18 -4.07 1.77 7.61
C LEU A 18 -4.90 2.15 8.84
N ASP A 19 -5.79 3.12 8.68
CA ASP A 19 -6.56 3.68 9.78
C ASP A 19 -8.09 3.41 9.64
N ALA A 20 -8.75 3.16 10.77
CA ALA A 20 -10.21 3.05 10.81
C ALA A 20 -10.90 4.40 10.66
N ASP A 21 -10.28 5.48 11.12
CA ASP A 21 -10.79 6.86 11.01
C ASP A 21 -10.72 7.36 9.55
N ASP A 22 -9.72 6.89 8.79
CA ASP A 22 -9.61 7.08 7.33
C ASP A 22 -10.56 6.18 6.52
N ALA A 23 -11.37 5.36 7.21
CA ALA A 23 -12.25 4.34 6.66
C ALA A 23 -11.54 3.23 5.88
N GLU A 24 -10.23 3.04 6.07
CA GLU A 24 -9.42 2.00 5.41
C GLU A 24 -9.61 0.64 6.07
N LEU A 25 -9.84 0.65 7.39
CA LEU A 25 -10.17 -0.51 8.20
C LEU A 25 -11.58 -0.39 8.82
N THR A 26 -12.16 -1.52 9.23
CA THR A 26 -13.20 -1.51 10.27
C THR A 26 -12.57 -1.21 11.63
N ARG A 27 -13.37 -0.79 12.63
CA ARG A 27 -12.89 -0.66 14.02
C ARG A 27 -12.28 -1.94 14.59
N THR A 28 -12.65 -3.10 14.05
CA THR A 28 -12.09 -4.42 14.37
C THR A 28 -10.90 -4.82 13.49
N ARG A 29 -10.28 -3.87 12.78
CA ARG A 29 -9.09 -4.04 11.92
C ARG A 29 -9.28 -4.91 10.67
N LYS A 30 -10.51 -5.07 10.16
CA LYS A 30 -10.75 -5.72 8.86
C LYS A 30 -10.54 -4.71 7.73
N VAL A 31 -9.78 -5.11 6.71
CA VAL A 31 -9.52 -4.26 5.53
C VAL A 31 -10.79 -4.01 4.73
N ARG A 32 -11.09 -2.74 4.43
CA ARG A 32 -12.21 -2.33 3.55
C ARG A 32 -11.75 -2.32 2.10
N ARG A 33 -11.68 -3.52 1.50
CA ARG A 33 -11.06 -3.79 0.20
C ARG A 33 -11.46 -2.82 -0.91
N ARG A 34 -12.74 -2.48 -1.06
CA ARG A 34 -13.21 -1.54 -2.10
C ARG A 34 -12.57 -0.14 -1.96
N LEU A 35 -12.50 0.38 -0.74
CA LEU A 35 -11.90 1.69 -0.50
C LEU A 35 -10.39 1.65 -0.72
N ILE A 36 -9.72 0.60 -0.23
CA ILE A 36 -8.28 0.40 -0.45
C ILE A 36 -7.96 0.33 -1.94
N SER A 37 -8.70 -0.47 -2.70
CA SER A 37 -8.49 -0.62 -4.14
C SER A 37 -8.60 0.72 -4.87
N GLN A 38 -9.56 1.57 -4.49
CA GLN A 38 -9.73 2.89 -5.10
C GLN A 38 -8.63 3.88 -4.67
N ARG A 39 -8.37 3.99 -3.37
CA ARG A 39 -7.43 4.99 -2.81
C ARG A 39 -5.98 4.69 -3.16
N TYR A 40 -5.61 3.42 -3.24
CA TYR A 40 -4.24 2.96 -3.50
C TYR A 40 -4.09 2.33 -4.89
N GLN A 41 -4.95 2.69 -5.84
CA GLN A 41 -4.97 2.11 -7.18
C GLN A 41 -3.58 2.18 -7.86
N ASP A 42 -2.89 3.31 -7.72
CA ASP A 42 -1.57 3.51 -8.33
C ASP A 42 -0.50 2.59 -7.71
N LEU A 43 -0.53 2.41 -6.38
CA LEU A 43 0.38 1.48 -5.69
C LEU A 43 0.10 0.03 -6.11
N ILE A 44 -1.18 -0.34 -6.20
CA ILE A 44 -1.61 -1.68 -6.63
C ILE A 44 -1.15 -1.92 -8.07
N ASN A 45 -1.36 -0.95 -8.96
CA ASN A 45 -0.90 -1.05 -10.35
C ASN A 45 0.62 -1.18 -10.43
N ALA A 46 1.36 -0.42 -9.62
CA ALA A 46 2.82 -0.49 -9.57
C ALA A 46 3.31 -1.88 -9.17
N LEU A 47 2.65 -2.57 -8.23
CA LEU A 47 2.95 -3.96 -7.85
C LEU A 47 2.79 -4.96 -9.02
N TYR A 48 1.96 -4.65 -10.02
CA TYR A 48 1.79 -5.46 -11.23
C TYR A 48 2.62 -4.96 -12.42
N SER A 49 3.35 -3.86 -12.28
CA SER A 49 4.20 -3.29 -13.32
C SER A 49 5.62 -3.89 -13.31
N GLN A 50 6.55 -3.35 -14.10
CA GLN A 50 7.98 -3.70 -14.02
C GLN A 50 8.79 -2.69 -13.17
N ASN A 51 8.16 -1.69 -12.57
CA ASN A 51 8.83 -0.65 -11.80
C ASN A 51 9.39 -1.21 -10.48
N ASP A 52 10.52 -0.70 -10.01
CA ASP A 52 11.14 -1.03 -8.72
C ASP A 52 10.75 -0.05 -7.60
N HIS A 53 10.04 1.03 -7.93
CA HIS A 53 9.51 2.00 -6.99
C HIS A 53 8.24 2.68 -7.49
N VAL A 54 7.56 3.38 -6.59
CA VAL A 54 6.44 4.27 -6.89
C VAL A 54 6.55 5.53 -6.03
N ASP A 55 6.43 6.69 -6.65
CA ASP A 55 6.38 7.98 -5.96
C ASP A 55 4.95 8.22 -5.49
N VAL A 56 4.80 8.60 -4.22
CA VAL A 56 3.51 8.77 -3.55
C VAL A 56 3.45 10.17 -2.97
N GLU A 57 2.35 10.85 -3.27
CA GLU A 57 2.00 12.13 -2.68
C GLU A 57 0.75 11.95 -1.83
N THR A 58 0.80 12.37 -0.56
CA THR A 58 -0.35 12.28 0.35
C THR A 58 -0.52 13.59 1.10
N THR A 59 -1.72 14.15 0.99
CA THR A 59 -2.12 15.34 1.72
C THR A 59 -2.66 14.92 3.09
N ILE A 60 -2.00 15.36 4.15
CA ILE A 60 -2.43 15.21 5.53
C ILE A 60 -3.10 16.51 5.95
N THR A 61 -4.33 16.41 6.46
CA THR A 61 -5.02 17.53 7.11
C THR A 61 -4.89 17.38 8.62
N TYR A 62 -4.22 18.34 9.26
CA TYR A 62 -4.10 18.41 10.71
C TYR A 62 -5.42 18.85 11.35
N GLN A 63 -5.59 18.56 12.64
CA GLN A 63 -6.79 18.90 13.40
C GLN A 63 -7.06 20.41 13.48
N ASP A 64 -6.03 21.24 13.30
CA ASP A 64 -6.12 22.70 13.26
C ASP A 64 -6.46 23.24 11.86
N GLY A 65 -6.72 22.36 10.89
CA GLY A 65 -7.09 22.69 9.52
C GLY A 65 -5.89 22.94 8.59
N ARG A 66 -4.65 22.91 9.09
CA ARG A 66 -3.46 22.99 8.21
C ARG A 66 -3.36 21.73 7.36
N THR A 67 -2.87 21.87 6.14
CA THR A 67 -2.53 20.74 5.28
C THR A 67 -1.02 20.66 5.11
N ALA A 68 -0.48 19.44 5.12
CA ALA A 68 0.88 19.16 4.70
C ALA A 68 0.85 18.09 3.62
N THR A 69 1.68 18.27 2.61
CA THR A 69 1.92 17.25 1.58
C THR A 69 3.15 16.46 1.98
N ILE A 70 2.99 15.14 2.10
CA ILE A 70 4.12 14.22 2.18
C ILE A 70 4.36 13.64 0.80
N GLN A 71 5.58 13.83 0.30
CA GLN A 71 6.08 13.15 -0.88
C GLN A 71 7.11 12.10 -0.44
N THR A 72 6.92 10.86 -0.88
CA THR A 72 7.81 9.76 -0.54
C THR A 72 7.91 8.76 -1.68
N ARG A 73 9.07 8.13 -1.80
CA ARG A 73 9.31 7.05 -2.77
C ARG A 73 9.21 5.72 -2.05
N LEU A 74 8.23 4.90 -2.44
CA LEU A 74 8.08 3.55 -1.91
C LEU A 74 8.80 2.56 -2.81
N ARG A 75 9.71 1.78 -2.23
CA ARG A 75 10.40 0.69 -2.94
C ARG A 75 9.48 -0.53 -3.05
N ILE A 76 9.52 -1.17 -4.22
CA ILE A 76 8.82 -2.42 -4.49
C ILE A 76 9.84 -3.54 -4.43
N GLU A 77 9.68 -4.43 -3.45
CA GLU A 77 10.51 -5.62 -3.33
C GLU A 77 9.91 -6.77 -4.13
N THR A 78 10.75 -7.42 -4.92
CA THR A 78 10.41 -8.64 -5.65
C THR A 78 11.04 -9.82 -4.91
N LEU A 79 10.21 -10.77 -4.50
CA LEU A 79 10.67 -12.03 -3.94
C LEU A 79 10.95 -12.97 -5.11
N ASN A 80 12.22 -13.32 -5.27
CA ASN A 80 12.59 -14.43 -6.12
C ASN A 80 12.15 -15.72 -5.42
N ASP A 81 11.52 -16.62 -6.17
CA ASP A 81 11.17 -17.94 -5.66
C ASP A 81 12.49 -18.70 -5.46
N THR A 82 13.09 -18.57 -4.28
CA THR A 82 14.23 -19.39 -3.88
C THR A 82 13.67 -20.79 -3.64
N GLY A 83 13.45 -21.52 -4.72
CA GLY A 83 13.12 -22.93 -4.68
C GLY A 83 14.34 -23.70 -4.20
N GLU A 84 14.32 -24.10 -2.93
CA GLU A 84 14.81 -25.42 -2.54
C GLU A 84 13.63 -26.40 -2.56
#